data_AF-A0A950SSE6-F1
#
_entry.id   AF-A0A950SSE6-F1
#
_cell.length_a   1.000
_cell.length_b   1.000
_cell.length_c   1.000
_cell.angle_alpha   90.00
_cell.angle_beta   90.00
_cell.angle_gamma   90.00
#
_symmetry.space_group_name_H-M   'P 1'
#
loop_
_entity.id
_entity.type
_entity.pdbx_description
1 polymer ?
#
loop_
_entity_poly.entity_id
_entity_poly.type
_entity_poly.pdbx_seq_one_letter_code
_entity_poly.pdbx_strand_id
1 'polypeptide(L)' 'MATPDLVNLSGLLDDAKCFAFVRRHRWPEGVRCPGCNSEAVIRDGCDDTQPCRQRYRCKACGGRFDDLTGTLLAGHHQP' A
#
# COMPACT_ATOMS: atom_id res chain seq x y z
N MET A 1 18.97 -31.57 -19.96
CA MET A 1 19.33 -30.23 -19.46
C MET A 1 18.04 -29.56 -19.03
N ALA A 2 17.77 -29.48 -17.72
CA ALA A 2 16.56 -28.85 -17.20
C ALA A 2 16.82 -27.35 -17.04
N THR A 3 16.03 -26.52 -17.71
CA THR A 3 16.01 -25.07 -17.49
C THR A 3 15.58 -24.82 -16.05
N PRO A 4 16.26 -23.95 -15.28
CA PRO A 4 15.81 -23.61 -13.94
C PRO A 4 14.43 -22.97 -14.06
N ASP A 5 13.43 -23.57 -13.42
CA ASP A 5 12.12 -22.98 -13.22
C ASP A 5 12.31 -21.58 -12.65
N LEU A 6 12.07 -20.56 -13.47
CA LEU A 6 11.93 -19.18 -13.01
C LEU A 6 10.66 -19.14 -12.17
N VAL A 7 10.79 -19.48 -10.89
CA VAL A 7 9.74 -19.28 -9.90
C VAL A 7 9.40 -17.80 -9.91
N ASN A 8 8.24 -17.48 -10.49
CA ASN A 8 7.69 -16.15 -10.45
C ASN A 8 7.29 -15.86 -8.99
N LEU A 9 8.23 -15.29 -8.23
CA LEU A 9 8.07 -14.99 -6.81
C LEU A 9 6.87 -14.07 -6.57
N SER A 10 6.56 -13.20 -7.53
CA SER A 10 5.37 -12.32 -7.53
C SER A 10 4.07 -13.11 -7.64
N GLY A 11 4.06 -14.28 -8.29
CA GLY A 11 2.90 -15.17 -8.33
C GLY A 11 2.70 -15.99 -7.05
N LEU A 12 3.75 -16.17 -6.25
CA LEU A 12 3.66 -16.84 -4.94
C LEU A 12 3.19 -15.91 -3.82
N LEU A 13 3.47 -14.61 -3.96
CA LEU A 13 3.12 -13.58 -3.00
C LEU A 13 1.93 -12.78 -3.54
N ASP A 14 0.74 -13.10 -3.05
CA ASP A 14 -0.49 -12.38 -3.35
C ASP A 14 -0.37 -10.92 -2.85
N ASP A 15 -0.26 -9.97 -3.78
CA ASP A 15 -0.12 -8.54 -3.49
C ASP A 15 -1.23 -8.04 -2.58
N ALA A 16 -2.47 -8.54 -2.73
CA ALA A 16 -3.58 -8.14 -1.87
C ALA A 16 -3.33 -8.54 -0.40
N LYS A 17 -2.73 -9.72 -0.18
CA LYS A 17 -2.31 -10.15 1.16
C LYS A 17 -1.13 -9.33 1.68
N CYS A 18 -0.18 -8.97 0.83
CA CYS A 18 0.94 -8.10 1.21
C CYS A 18 0.44 -6.71 1.64
N PHE A 19 -0.41 -6.06 0.86
CA PHE A 19 -0.99 -4.76 1.24
C PHE A 19 -1.90 -4.87 2.46
N ALA A 20 -2.65 -5.96 2.63
CA ALA A 20 -3.42 -6.19 3.85
C ALA A 20 -2.52 -6.34 5.09
N PHE A 21 -1.40 -7.04 4.96
CA PHE A 21 -0.40 -7.18 6.02
C PHE A 21 0.21 -5.82 6.39
N VAL A 22 0.63 -5.04 5.39
CA VAL A 22 1.16 -3.67 5.59
C VAL A 22 0.14 -2.81 6.34
N ARG A 23 -1.12 -2.80 5.92
CA ARG A 23 -2.19 -2.03 6.60
C ARG A 23 -2.35 -2.42 8.06
N ARG A 24 -2.41 -3.72 8.34
CA ARG A 24 -2.57 -4.24 9.70
C ARG A 24 -1.41 -3.83 10.61
N HIS A 25 -0.18 -3.91 10.13
CA HIS A 25 1.00 -3.58 10.92
C HIS A 25 1.18 -2.07 11.11
N ARG A 26 0.84 -1.28 10.08
CA ARG A 26 1.02 0.17 10.10
C ARG A 26 -0.07 0.89 10.89
N TRP A 27 -1.29 0.37 10.84
CA TRP A 27 -2.47 0.99 11.42
C TRP A 27 -3.31 -0.04 12.19
N PRO A 28 -2.81 -0.56 13.33
CA PRO A 28 -3.54 -1.56 14.10
C PRO A 28 -4.87 -1.02 14.64
N GLU A 29 -4.93 0.26 14.97
CA GLU A 29 -6.11 0.95 15.52
C GLU A 29 -6.86 1.79 14.48
N GLY A 30 -6.53 1.65 13.19
CA GLY A 30 -7.16 2.39 12.10
C GLY A 30 -6.25 3.43 11.44
N VAL A 31 -6.62 3.82 10.22
CA VAL A 31 -5.77 4.61 9.32
C VAL A 31 -5.58 6.03 9.83
N ARG A 32 -4.32 6.44 10.02
CA ARG A 32 -3.94 7.81 10.40
C ARG A 32 -3.11 8.48 9.32
N CYS A 33 -3.34 9.77 9.13
CA CYS A 33 -2.56 10.57 8.18
C CYS A 33 -1.11 10.69 8.65
N PRO A 34 -0.11 10.28 7.84
CA PRO A 34 1.30 10.40 8.23
C PRO A 34 1.80 11.85 8.33
N GLY A 35 1.11 12.81 7.70
CA GLY A 35 1.53 14.23 7.73
C GLY A 35 1.00 15.03 8.93
N CYS A 36 -0.19 14.71 9.44
CA CYS A 36 -0.82 15.47 10.53
C CYS A 36 -1.36 14.59 11.68
N ASN A 37 -1.19 13.28 11.59
CA ASN A 37 -1.66 12.26 12.55
C ASN A 37 -3.19 12.20 12.78
N SER A 38 -3.99 12.92 11.97
CA SER A 38 -5.45 12.89 12.07
C SER A 38 -6.02 11.55 11.62
N GLU A 39 -7.08 11.12 12.31
CA GLU A 39 -7.94 9.97 11.95
C GLU A 39 -9.00 10.32 10.89
N ALA A 40 -9.14 11.61 10.55
CA ALA A 40 -10.08 12.07 9.54
C ALA A 40 -9.59 11.70 8.13
N VAL A 41 -9.53 10.40 7.83
CA VAL A 41 -9.00 9.84 6.60
C VAL A 41 -10.11 9.09 5.86
N ILE A 42 -10.21 9.33 4.56
CA ILE A 42 -11.10 8.59 3.67
C ILE A 42 -10.31 7.76 2.66
N ARG A 43 -10.91 6.67 2.19
CA ARG A 43 -10.42 5.89 1.06
C ARG A 43 -10.74 6.65 -0.23
N ASP A 44 -9.70 7.00 -1.00
CA ASP A 44 -9.78 7.81 -2.23
C ASP A 44 -9.47 6.94 -3.46
N GLY A 45 -10.10 5.76 -3.53
CA GLY A 45 -9.89 4.78 -4.61
C GLY A 45 -8.59 3.98 -4.50
N CYS A 46 -8.25 3.27 -5.57
CA CYS A 46 -7.01 2.49 -5.71
C CYS A 46 -6.25 2.97 -6.95
N ASP A 47 -4.99 2.54 -7.07
CA ASP A 47 -4.21 2.80 -8.28
C ASP A 47 -4.70 1.90 -9.44
N ASP A 48 -4.75 2.44 -10.66
CA ASP A 48 -5.22 1.71 -11.86
C ASP A 48 -4.28 0.55 -12.25
N THR A 49 -2.98 0.69 -11.96
CA THR A 49 -1.97 -0.35 -12.23
C THR A 49 -1.77 -1.31 -11.06
N GLN A 50 -2.10 -0.86 -9.84
CA GLN A 50 -1.97 -1.64 -8.61
C GLN A 50 -3.26 -1.52 -7.78
N PRO A 51 -4.34 -2.24 -8.13
CA PRO A 51 -5.65 -2.12 -7.49
C PRO A 51 -5.62 -2.51 -5.99
N CYS A 52 -4.59 -3.24 -5.57
CA CYS A 52 -4.37 -3.63 -4.17
C CYS A 52 -3.84 -2.47 -3.29
N ARG A 53 -3.21 -1.46 -3.91
CA ARG A 53 -2.66 -0.27 -3.23
C ARG A 53 -3.79 0.74 -2.99
N GLN A 54 -4.14 0.90 -1.72
CA GLN A 54 -5.19 1.82 -1.31
C GLN A 54 -4.65 3.25 -1.25
N ARG A 55 -5.35 4.16 -1.92
CA ARG A 55 -5.11 5.60 -1.79
C ARG A 55 -6.00 6.18 -0.71
N TYR A 56 -5.45 7.09 0.07
CA TYR A 56 -6.10 7.76 1.17
C TYR A 56 -6.01 9.26 1.02
N ARG A 57 -7.03 9.95 1.51
CA ARG A 57 -7.05 11.39 1.63
C ARG A 57 -7.39 11.80 3.05
N CYS A 58 -6.56 12.65 3.62
CA CYS A 58 -6.85 13.27 4.90
C CYS A 58 -7.77 14.48 4.70
N LYS A 59 -8.88 14.53 5.44
CA LYS A 59 -9.79 15.67 5.48
C LYS A 59 -9.30 16.81 6.39
N ALA A 60 -8.41 16.53 7.34
CA ALA A 60 -7.87 17.55 8.24
C ALA A 60 -6.82 18.45 7.55
N CYS A 61 -5.85 17.85 6.85
CA CYS A 61 -4.79 18.62 6.17
C CYS A 61 -4.91 18.63 4.64
N GLY A 62 -5.86 17.89 4.05
CA GLY A 62 -6.00 17.75 2.60
C GLY A 62 -4.96 16.85 1.93
N GLY A 63 -3.98 16.35 2.68
CA GLY A 63 -2.89 15.52 2.18
C GLY A 63 -3.37 14.17 1.61
N ARG A 64 -2.70 13.73 0.54
CA ARG A 64 -2.88 12.40 -0.05
C ARG A 64 -1.74 11.49 0.37
N PHE A 65 -2.05 10.23 0.61
CA PHE A 65 -1.08 9.19 0.93
C PHE A 65 -1.64 7.82 0.58
N ASP A 66 -0.84 6.78 0.71
CA ASP A 66 -1.20 5.40 0.48
C ASP A 66 -0.53 4.47 1.51
N ASP A 67 -0.76 3.17 1.35
CA ASP A 67 -0.20 2.11 2.19
C ASP A 67 1.34 2.18 2.35
N LEU A 68 2.05 2.71 1.35
CA LEU A 68 3.52 2.74 1.30
C LEU A 68 4.12 4.12 1.61
N THR A 69 3.31 5.18 1.64
CA THR A 69 3.77 6.56 1.86
C THR A 69 4.56 6.66 3.17
N GLY A 70 5.80 7.15 3.15
CA GLY A 70 6.63 7.26 4.36
C GLY A 70 7.25 5.93 4.82
N THR A 71 7.15 4.87 4.02
CA THR A 71 7.93 3.64 4.19
C THR A 71 9.11 3.63 3.21
N LEU A 72 10.05 2.69 3.37
CA LEU A 72 11.14 2.48 2.40
C LEU A 72 10.65 2.08 1.00
N LEU A 73 9.41 1.60 0.88
CA LEU A 73 8.79 1.20 -0.37
C LEU A 73 8.06 2.36 -1.07
N ALA A 74 8.10 3.57 -0.50
CA ALA A 74 7.46 4.75 -1.09
C ALA A 74 8.09 5.07 -2.46
N GLY A 75 7.23 5.29 -3.47
CA GLY A 75 7.68 5.65 -4.83
C GLY A 75 8.18 4.48 -5.68
N HIS A 76 8.17 3.24 -5.17
CA HIS A 76 8.36 2.07 -6.01
C HIS A 76 7.07 1.78 -6.78
N HIS A 77 7.16 1.92 -8.11
CA HIS A 77 6.15 1.47 -9.05
C HIS A 77 6.66 0.15 -9.64
N GLN A 78 5.83 -0.89 -9.61
CA GLN A 78 6.11 -2.09 -10.40
C GLN A 78 6.00 -1.68 -11.89
N PRO A 79 7.02 -1.92 -12.72
CA PRO A 79 6.99 -1.63 -14.15
C PRO A 79 6.02 -2.53 -14.92
#